data_AF-A0E2U3-F1
#
_entry.id   AF-A0E2U3-F1
#
_cell.length_a   1.000
_cell.length_b   1.000
_cell.length_c   1.000
_cell.angle_alpha   90.00
_cell.angle_beta   90.00
_cell.angle_gamma   90.00
#
_symmetry.space_group_name_H-M   'P 1'
#
loop_
_entity.id
_entity.type
_entity.pdbx_description
1 polymer ?
#
loop_
_entity_poly.entity_id
_entity_poly.type
_entity_poly.pdbx_seq_one_letter_code
_entity_poly.pdbx_strand_id
1 'polypeptide(L)'
;METKTWILILRWVNIVAAVVIGAMGIYQLVTFQMFSDFHFYEIWSIFTPVYSLIFCGLLLAIEFKKDFIADQFQFMMSCFGRGIFYIFLGSVVSYQPTGGSSTQVAGWIWGLTLWLVGIFYVVIHFVGPKSATAGLKDVIVFLLFQAVSAEYGTA
;
A
#
# COMPACT_ATOMS: atom_id res chain seq x y z
N MET A 1 23.70 11.61 4.94
CA MET A 1 23.05 10.61 4.07
C MET A 1 21.80 11.27 3.52
N GLU A 2 21.85 11.67 2.25
CA GLU A 2 20.99 12.68 1.65
C GLU A 2 19.55 12.18 1.51
N THR A 3 18.56 13.05 1.71
CA THR A 3 17.11 12.78 1.63
C THR A 3 16.68 11.96 0.40
N LYS A 4 17.41 12.08 -0.71
CA LYS A 4 17.23 11.30 -1.93
C LYS A 4 17.34 9.79 -1.72
N THR A 5 18.28 9.34 -0.88
CA THR A 5 18.49 7.91 -0.60
C THR A 5 17.28 7.32 0.13
N TRP A 6 16.70 8.04 1.09
CA TRP A 6 15.52 7.59 1.84
C TRP A 6 14.29 7.44 0.94
N ILE A 7 14.04 8.43 0.07
CA ILE A 7 12.91 8.38 -0.86
C ILE A 7 13.02 7.18 -1.81
N LEU A 8 14.24 6.89 -2.29
CA LEU A 8 14.49 5.75 -3.17
C LEU A 8 14.21 4.41 -2.46
N ILE A 9 14.66 4.26 -1.21
CA ILE A 9 14.42 3.05 -0.41
C ILE A 9 12.92 2.83 -0.20
N LEU A 10 12.18 3.87 0.23
CA LEU A 10 10.73 3.77 0.47
C LEU A 10 9.97 3.40 -0.81
N ARG A 11 10.37 3.95 -1.96
CA ARG A 11 9.81 3.60 -3.26
C ARG A 11 10.02 2.12 -3.59
N TRP A 12 11.22 1.60 -3.39
CA TRP A 12 11.51 0.18 -3.63
C TRP A 12 10.72 -0.73 -2.69
N VAL A 13 10.62 -0.37 -1.40
CA VAL A 13 9.79 -1.11 -0.43
C VAL A 13 8.34 -1.18 -0.90
N ASN A 14 7.78 -0.07 -1.39
CA ASN A 14 6.39 -0.05 -1.86
C ASN A 14 6.18 -0.90 -3.11
N ILE A 15 7.11 -0.84 -4.07
CA ILE A 15 7.06 -1.65 -5.30
C ILE A 15 7.16 -3.14 -4.96
N VAL A 16 8.12 -3.52 -4.11
CA VAL A 16 8.29 -4.93 -3.70
C VAL A 16 7.05 -5.43 -2.97
N ALA A 17 6.50 -4.63 -2.05
CA ALA A 17 5.26 -4.98 -1.36
C ALA A 17 4.09 -5.15 -2.35
N ALA A 18 3.94 -4.26 -3.33
CA ALA A 18 2.91 -4.37 -4.35
C ALA A 18 3.03 -5.67 -5.16
N VAL A 19 4.25 -5.99 -5.62
CA VAL A 19 4.51 -7.22 -6.39
C VAL A 19 4.20 -8.47 -5.59
N VAL A 20 4.65 -8.53 -4.33
CA VAL A 20 4.39 -9.69 -3.45
C VAL A 20 2.88 -9.88 -3.25
N ILE A 21 2.15 -8.82 -2.94
CA ILE A 21 0.72 -8.89 -2.68
C ILE A 21 -0.06 -9.23 -3.96
N GLY A 22 0.33 -8.65 -5.09
CA GLY A 22 -0.25 -8.99 -6.39
C GLY A 22 -0.04 -10.47 -6.73
N ALA A 23 1.17 -10.98 -6.56
CA ALA A 23 1.49 -12.39 -6.79
C ALA A 23 0.68 -13.31 -5.88
N MET A 24 0.54 -12.97 -4.60
CA MET A 24 -0.28 -13.72 -3.64
C MET A 24 -1.77 -13.69 -4.00
N GLY A 25 -2.31 -12.54 -4.40
CA GLY A 25 -3.70 -12.40 -4.83
C GLY A 25 -4.00 -13.23 -6.09
N ILE A 26 -3.11 -13.19 -7.09
CA ILE A 26 -3.22 -14.04 -8.29
C ILE A 26 -3.15 -15.51 -7.91
N TYR A 27 -2.17 -15.91 -7.10
CA TYR A 27 -2.02 -17.29 -6.66
C TYR A 27 -3.29 -17.79 -5.97
N GLN A 28 -3.80 -17.03 -5.00
CA GLN A 28 -5.04 -17.36 -4.29
C GLN A 28 -6.22 -17.51 -5.25
N LEU A 29 -6.42 -16.57 -6.19
CA LEU A 29 -7.50 -16.68 -7.20
C LEU A 29 -7.36 -17.93 -8.08
N VAL A 30 -6.16 -18.27 -8.52
CA VAL A 30 -5.92 -19.44 -9.37
C VAL A 30 -6.13 -20.74 -8.61
N THR A 31 -5.70 -20.79 -7.34
CA THR A 31 -5.90 -21.96 -6.48
C THR A 31 -7.31 -22.08 -5.92
N PHE A 32 -8.13 -21.01 -6.03
CA PHE A 32 -9.47 -20.98 -5.50
C PHE A 32 -10.35 -21.96 -6.29
N GLN A 33 -10.60 -23.14 -5.70
CA GLN A 33 -11.50 -24.14 -6.27
C GLN A 33 -12.96 -23.71 -6.04
N MET A 34 -13.40 -22.70 -6.80
CA MET A 34 -14.72 -22.04 -6.65
C MET A 34 -15.93 -22.99 -6.83
N PHE A 35 -15.70 -24.25 -7.18
CA PHE A 35 -16.73 -25.19 -7.60
C PHE A 35 -16.70 -26.54 -6.88
N SER A 36 -15.78 -26.79 -5.93
CA SER A 36 -15.70 -28.12 -5.31
C SER A 36 -16.74 -28.32 -4.21
N ASP A 37 -16.99 -27.33 -3.34
CA ASP A 37 -17.96 -27.45 -2.24
C ASP A 37 -18.54 -26.07 -1.86
N PHE A 38 -19.74 -25.73 -2.38
CA PHE A 38 -20.36 -24.43 -2.10
C PHE A 38 -20.92 -24.37 -0.68
N HIS A 39 -20.16 -23.78 0.23
CA HIS A 39 -20.68 -23.32 1.51
C HIS A 39 -20.82 -21.79 1.54
N PHE A 40 -21.98 -21.27 1.98
CA PHE A 40 -22.28 -19.83 1.98
C PHE A 40 -21.25 -18.97 2.75
N TYR A 41 -20.54 -19.53 3.73
CA TYR A 41 -19.48 -18.83 4.46
C TYR A 41 -18.21 -18.59 3.63
N GLU A 42 -18.04 -19.31 2.52
CA GLU A 42 -16.86 -19.23 1.65
C GLU A 42 -16.96 -18.10 0.61
N ILE A 43 -18.14 -17.53 0.37
CA ILE A 43 -18.27 -16.35 -0.50
C ILE A 43 -17.37 -15.20 -0.01
N TRP A 44 -17.20 -15.05 1.30
CA TRP A 44 -16.32 -14.01 1.84
C TRP A 44 -14.84 -14.21 1.48
N SER A 45 -14.43 -15.45 1.22
CA SER A 45 -13.04 -15.77 0.90
C SER A 45 -12.62 -15.38 -0.52
N ILE A 46 -13.56 -15.13 -1.45
CA ILE A 46 -13.25 -14.58 -2.78
C ILE A 46 -12.84 -13.10 -2.72
N PHE A 47 -13.32 -12.37 -1.72
CA PHE A 47 -13.05 -10.94 -1.60
C PHE A 47 -11.60 -10.68 -1.17
N THR A 48 -11.02 -11.55 -0.34
CA THR A 48 -9.63 -11.40 0.13
C THR A 48 -8.61 -11.29 -1.01
N PRO A 49 -8.56 -12.21 -2.00
CA PRO A 49 -7.61 -12.08 -3.08
C PRO A 49 -7.97 -10.95 -4.06
N VAL A 50 -9.26 -10.64 -4.26
CA VAL A 50 -9.70 -9.48 -5.06
C VAL A 50 -9.21 -8.17 -4.42
N TYR A 51 -9.39 -7.99 -3.12
CA TYR A 51 -8.87 -6.84 -2.39
C TYR A 51 -7.35 -6.77 -2.44
N SER A 52 -6.66 -7.92 -2.38
CA SER A 52 -5.20 -7.96 -2.54
C SER A 52 -4.77 -7.41 -3.90
N LEU A 53 -5.48 -7.73 -4.99
CA LEU A 53 -5.20 -7.16 -6.31
C LEU A 53 -5.50 -5.66 -6.38
N ILE A 54 -6.60 -5.21 -5.78
CA ILE A 54 -6.94 -3.78 -5.70
C ILE A 54 -5.84 -3.02 -4.94
N PHE A 55 -5.39 -3.54 -3.80
CA PHE A 55 -4.33 -2.93 -3.01
C PHE A 55 -2.96 -2.98 -3.69
N CYS A 56 -2.65 -4.03 -4.46
CA CYS A 56 -1.50 -4.05 -5.35
C CYS A 56 -1.55 -2.88 -6.35
N GLY A 57 -2.69 -2.72 -7.05
CA GLY A 57 -2.88 -1.61 -7.98
C GLY A 57 -2.75 -0.25 -7.31
N LEU A 58 -3.28 -0.13 -6.08
CA LEU A 58 -3.20 1.09 -5.28
C LEU A 58 -1.76 1.44 -4.87
N LEU A 59 -0.97 0.45 -4.44
CA LEU A 59 0.45 0.62 -4.12
C LEU A 59 1.29 1.00 -5.35
N LEU A 60 1.00 0.42 -6.51
CA LEU A 60 1.65 0.83 -7.76
C LEU A 60 1.24 2.26 -8.16
N ALA A 61 -0.04 2.60 -8.01
CA ALA A 61 -0.54 3.95 -8.29
C ALA A 61 0.12 5.01 -7.39
N ILE A 62 0.41 4.69 -6.13
CA ILE A 62 1.17 5.57 -5.21
C ILE A 62 2.53 5.95 -5.79
N GLU A 63 3.19 5.05 -6.53
CA GLU A 63 4.53 5.31 -7.07
C GLU A 63 4.52 5.90 -8.48
N PHE A 64 3.59 5.48 -9.34
CA PHE A 64 3.57 5.86 -10.76
C PHE A 64 2.54 6.94 -11.11
N LYS A 65 1.51 7.15 -10.28
CA LYS A 65 0.39 8.08 -10.50
C LYS A 65 0.12 8.92 -9.25
N LYS A 66 1.18 9.59 -8.77
CA LYS A 66 1.16 10.39 -7.53
C LYS A 66 0.07 11.45 -7.51
N ASP A 67 -0.18 12.11 -8.64
CA ASP A 67 -1.20 13.17 -8.74
C ASP A 67 -2.61 12.59 -8.50
N PHE A 68 -2.94 11.47 -9.16
CA PHE A 68 -4.20 10.77 -8.95
C PHE A 68 -4.39 10.32 -7.48
N ILE A 69 -3.33 9.81 -6.86
CA ILE A 69 -3.37 9.42 -5.44
C ILE A 69 -3.48 10.64 -4.52
N ALA A 70 -2.83 11.75 -4.87
CA ALA A 70 -2.95 12.99 -4.11
C ALA A 70 -4.38 13.53 -4.13
N ASP A 71 -5.07 13.42 -5.26
CA ASP A 71 -6.44 13.92 -5.40
C ASP A 71 -7.46 12.99 -4.75
N GLN A 72 -7.35 11.68 -4.98
CA GLN A 72 -8.38 10.71 -4.58
C GLN A 72 -8.11 10.07 -3.22
N PHE A 73 -6.85 9.98 -2.80
CA PHE A 73 -6.43 9.21 -1.62
C PHE A 73 -5.39 9.98 -0.79
N GLN A 74 -5.71 11.23 -0.43
CA GLN A 74 -4.86 12.12 0.36
C GLN A 74 -4.26 11.46 1.61
N PHE A 75 -5.00 10.56 2.26
CA PHE A 75 -4.52 9.78 3.40
C PHE A 75 -3.21 9.03 3.10
N MET A 76 -3.11 8.39 1.93
CA MET A 76 -1.93 7.61 1.52
C MET A 76 -0.74 8.46 1.08
N MET A 77 -0.92 9.78 0.96
CA MET A 77 0.20 10.70 0.75
C MET A 77 0.99 10.91 2.05
N SER A 78 0.39 10.71 3.21
CA SER A 78 1.09 10.84 4.49
C SER A 78 1.85 9.58 4.90
N CYS A 79 2.99 9.72 5.58
CA CYS A 79 3.71 8.57 6.18
C CYS A 79 2.81 7.79 7.15
N PHE A 80 2.00 8.50 7.94
CA PHE A 80 1.05 7.90 8.86
C PHE A 80 0.01 7.03 8.14
N GLY A 81 -0.60 7.57 7.09
CA GLY A 81 -1.63 6.84 6.35
C GLY A 81 -1.07 5.64 5.58
N ARG A 82 0.12 5.75 5.00
CA ARG A 82 0.85 4.59 4.45
C ARG A 82 1.13 3.56 5.54
N GLY A 83 1.55 3.99 6.74
CA GLY A 83 1.81 3.10 7.86
C GLY A 83 0.58 2.30 8.30
N ILE A 84 -0.55 2.96 8.49
CA ILE A 84 -1.83 2.30 8.80
C ILE A 84 -2.23 1.36 7.67
N PHE A 85 -2.10 1.79 6.41
CA PHE A 85 -2.43 0.97 5.25
C PHE A 85 -1.59 -0.32 5.22
N TYR A 86 -0.29 -0.23 5.47
CA TYR A 86 0.60 -1.40 5.58
C TYR A 86 0.26 -2.32 6.75
N ILE A 87 -0.12 -1.77 7.91
CA ILE A 87 -0.57 -2.56 9.06
C ILE A 87 -1.83 -3.34 8.69
N PHE A 88 -2.84 -2.66 8.14
CA PHE A 88 -4.08 -3.29 7.70
C PHE A 88 -3.82 -4.39 6.66
N LEU A 89 -2.98 -4.09 5.67
CA LEU A 89 -2.62 -5.02 4.61
C LEU A 89 -1.85 -6.23 5.14
N GLY A 90 -0.95 -6.02 6.11
CA GLY A 90 -0.28 -7.10 6.82
C GLY A 90 -1.25 -8.02 7.55
N SER A 91 -2.29 -7.46 8.19
CA SER A 91 -3.36 -8.23 8.84
C SER A 91 -4.22 -9.02 7.85
N VAL A 92 -4.49 -8.46 6.67
CA VAL A 92 -5.23 -9.17 5.61
C VAL A 92 -4.38 -10.32 5.05
N VAL A 93 -3.09 -10.09 4.82
CA VAL A 93 -2.18 -11.08 4.24
C VAL A 93 -1.88 -12.24 5.21
N SER A 94 -1.82 -11.97 6.52
CA SER A 94 -1.63 -13.03 7.54
C SER A 94 -2.87 -13.89 7.71
N TYR A 95 -4.06 -13.35 7.41
CA TYR A 95 -5.31 -14.10 7.44
C TYR A 95 -5.48 -14.92 6.14
N GLN A 96 -4.85 -16.09 6.09
CA GLN A 96 -5.07 -17.06 5.00
C GLN A 96 -6.10 -18.12 5.42
N PRO A 97 -7.27 -18.19 4.73
CA PRO A 97 -8.21 -19.28 4.95
C PRO A 97 -7.59 -20.58 4.41
N THR A 98 -7.09 -21.40 5.35
CA THR A 98 -6.96 -22.87 5.26
C THR A 98 -6.64 -23.45 3.88
N GLY A 99 -5.35 -23.51 3.53
CA GLY A 99 -4.89 -24.18 2.31
C GLY A 99 -3.46 -24.70 2.42
N GLY A 100 -3.25 -25.79 3.16
CA GLY A 100 -1.93 -26.43 3.31
C GLY A 100 -1.00 -25.75 4.33
N SER A 101 -0.19 -26.53 5.04
CA SER A 101 0.68 -26.04 6.13
C SER A 101 1.79 -25.08 5.66
N SER A 102 2.24 -25.19 4.42
CA SER A 102 3.37 -24.40 3.90
C SER A 102 2.98 -22.97 3.49
N THR A 103 1.78 -22.75 2.97
CA THR A 103 1.30 -21.42 2.53
C THR A 103 0.99 -20.52 3.72
N GLN A 104 0.49 -21.11 4.82
CA GLN A 104 0.19 -20.41 6.07
C GLN A 104 1.44 -19.73 6.64
N VAL A 105 2.57 -20.45 6.68
CA VAL A 105 3.83 -19.89 7.20
C VAL A 105 4.30 -18.71 6.35
N ALA A 106 4.22 -18.82 5.02
CA ALA A 106 4.59 -17.73 4.13
C ALA A 106 3.69 -16.49 4.32
N GLY A 107 2.37 -16.69 4.44
CA GLY A 107 1.42 -15.61 4.74
C GLY A 107 1.73 -14.89 6.04
N TRP A 108 2.11 -15.64 7.09
CA TRP A 108 2.54 -15.07 8.37
C TRP A 108 3.82 -14.24 8.27
N ILE A 109 4.85 -14.75 7.57
CA ILE A 109 6.12 -14.04 7.38
C ILE A 109 5.89 -12.72 6.63
N TRP A 110 5.12 -12.76 5.55
CA TRP A 110 4.82 -11.57 4.75
C TRP A 110 3.90 -10.59 5.49
N GLY A 111 2.87 -11.10 6.17
CA GLY A 111 1.99 -10.29 6.99
C GLY A 111 2.75 -9.56 8.10
N LEU A 112 3.63 -10.26 8.81
CA LEU A 112 4.50 -9.66 9.84
C LEU A 112 5.46 -8.62 9.24
N THR A 113 6.04 -8.91 8.07
CA THR A 113 6.95 -7.97 7.39
C THR A 113 6.23 -6.66 7.03
N LEU A 114 5.05 -6.74 6.42
CA LEU A 114 4.23 -5.57 6.08
C LEU A 114 3.79 -4.81 7.32
N TRP A 115 3.42 -5.55 8.38
CA TRP A 115 3.03 -4.95 9.65
C TRP A 115 4.18 -4.16 10.29
N LEU A 116 5.39 -4.73 10.31
CA LEU A 116 6.60 -4.05 10.80
C LEU A 116 6.97 -2.83 9.94
N VAL A 117 6.86 -2.94 8.61
CA VAL A 117 7.02 -1.79 7.71
C VAL A 117 6.01 -0.70 8.04
N GLY A 118 4.75 -1.07 8.28
CA GLY A 118 3.71 -0.13 8.67
C GLY A 118 4.00 0.58 9.99
N ILE A 119 4.45 -0.15 11.01
CA ILE A 119 4.91 0.45 12.28
C ILE A 119 6.08 1.39 12.04
N PHE A 120 7.06 0.99 11.23
CA PHE A 120 8.20 1.83 10.91
C PHE A 120 7.76 3.16 10.28
N TYR A 121 6.81 3.14 9.35
CA TYR A 121 6.21 4.35 8.77
C TYR A 121 5.49 5.23 9.82
N VAL A 122 4.75 4.62 10.75
CA VAL A 122 4.09 5.34 11.85
C VAL A 122 5.12 5.98 12.77
N VAL A 123 6.19 5.27 13.14
CA VAL A 123 7.27 5.81 13.98
C VAL A 123 8.00 6.96 13.29
N ILE A 124 8.32 6.83 12.00
CA ILE A 124 8.91 7.92 11.21
C ILE A 124 8.00 9.15 11.19
N HIS A 125 6.68 8.97 11.17
CA HIS A 125 5.77 10.10 11.18
C HIS A 125 5.89 10.93 12.48
N PHE A 126 6.05 10.28 13.63
CA PHE A 126 6.12 10.96 14.93
C PHE A 126 7.53 11.40 15.34
N VAL A 127 8.56 10.63 14.96
CA VAL A 127 9.96 10.84 15.39
C VAL A 127 10.81 11.46 14.27
N GLY A 128 10.37 11.35 13.02
CA GLY A 128 11.14 11.78 11.85
C GLY A 128 11.29 13.31 11.75
N PRO A 129 12.37 13.79 11.11
CA PRO A 129 12.56 15.22 10.86
C PRO A 129 11.35 15.78 10.10
N LYS A 130 10.75 16.87 10.60
CA LYS A 130 9.59 17.53 9.97
C LYS A 130 9.83 17.93 8.51
N SER A 131 11.09 18.06 8.08
CA SER A 131 11.49 18.31 6.69
C SER A 131 11.24 17.13 5.74
N ALA A 132 11.26 15.89 6.22
CA ALA A 132 10.94 14.70 5.41
C ALA A 132 9.41 14.57 5.19
N THR A 133 8.61 15.08 6.12
CA THR A 133 7.14 15.15 6.03
C THR A 133 6.64 16.40 5.30
N ALA A 134 7.41 17.50 5.35
CA ALA A 134 7.09 18.75 4.65
C ALA A 134 7.31 18.66 3.14
N GLY A 135 8.29 17.89 2.66
CA GLY A 135 8.58 17.80 1.22
C GLY A 135 7.40 17.37 0.33
N LEU A 136 6.38 16.71 0.87
CA LEU A 136 5.16 16.39 0.13
C LEU A 136 4.06 17.45 0.29
N LYS A 137 3.96 18.09 1.47
CA LYS A 137 3.07 19.24 1.66
C LYS A 137 3.53 20.44 0.83
N ASP A 138 4.82 20.69 0.76
CA ASP A 138 5.39 21.79 -0.01
C ASP A 138 5.27 21.53 -1.51
N VAL A 139 5.40 20.27 -1.96
CA VAL A 139 5.15 19.90 -3.36
C VAL A 139 3.66 19.98 -3.70
N ILE A 140 2.75 19.53 -2.83
CA ILE A 140 1.30 19.65 -3.06
C ILE A 140 0.86 21.12 -3.03
N VAL A 141 1.37 21.93 -2.10
CA VAL A 141 1.11 23.38 -2.07
C VAL A 141 1.70 24.05 -3.30
N PHE A 142 2.91 23.67 -3.75
CA PHE A 142 3.51 24.19 -4.97
C PHE A 142 2.74 23.78 -6.24
N LEU A 143 2.27 22.53 -6.33
CA LEU A 143 1.46 22.04 -7.44
C LEU A 143 0.05 22.66 -7.46
N LEU A 144 -0.58 22.81 -6.28
CA LEU A 144 -1.83 23.56 -6.16
C LEU A 144 -1.64 25.03 -6.53
N PHE A 145 -0.51 25.64 -6.14
CA PHE A 145 -0.18 27.01 -6.52
C PHE A 145 0.05 27.14 -8.03
N GLN A 146 0.73 26.18 -8.67
CA GLN A 146 0.91 26.17 -10.13
C GLN A 146 -0.39 25.92 -10.90
N ALA A 147 -1.24 25.00 -10.41
CA ALA A 147 -2.54 24.71 -11.02
C ALA A 147 -3.48 25.93 -10.93
N VAL A 148 -3.54 26.59 -9.77
CA VAL A 148 -4.27 27.84 -9.59
C VAL A 148 -3.66 28.95 -10.45
N SER A 149 -2.33 29.09 -10.53
CA SER A 149 -1.72 30.13 -11.37
C SER A 149 -1.97 29.92 -12.86
N ALA A 150 -2.11 28.67 -13.32
CA ALA A 150 -2.44 28.31 -14.70
C ALA A 150 -3.92 28.54 -15.03
N GLU A 151 -4.84 28.34 -14.08
CA GLU A 151 -6.27 28.62 -14.26
C GLU A 151 -6.60 30.12 -14.20
N TYR A 152 -5.88 30.90 -13.39
CA TYR A 152 -6.18 32.33 -13.19
C TYR A 152 -5.38 33.28 -14.07
N GLY A 153 -4.42 32.79 -14.87
CA GLY A 153 -3.85 33.52 -16.02
C GLY A 153 -3.59 35.01 -15.78
N THR A 154 -2.99 35.38 -14.64
CA THR A 154 -2.49 36.76 -14.47
C THR A 154 -1.10 36.81 -15.07
N ALA A 155 -1.05 37.30 -16.31
CA ALA A 155 0.17 37.85 -16.92
C ALA A 155 0.76 38.98 -16.07
#